data_AF-A0A6I3LHW9-F1
#
_entry.id   AF-A0A6I3LHW9-F1
#
_cell.length_a   1.000
_cell.length_b   1.000
_cell.length_c   1.000
_cell.angle_alpha   90.00
_cell.angle_beta   90.00
_cell.angle_gamma   90.00
#
_symmetry.space_group_name_H-M   'P 1'
#
loop_
_entity.id
_entity.type
_entity.pdbx_description
1 polymer ?
#
loop_
_entity_poly.entity_id
_entity_poly.type
_entity_poly.pdbx_seq_one_letter_code
_entity_poly.pdbx_strand_id
1 'polypeptide(L)'
;YRDGGETGQGRDVLFFVDNIFRFTQAGSEVSALLGRMPSAVGYQPTLASEMGAMQERITSTKNGSITSVQAVYVPADDLTDPAPATTFAHLDATTVLSRKIASLGIYPAVDPLDSTSRILAPEIIGEEHYN
;
A
#
# COMPACT_ATOMS: atom_id res chain seq x y z
N TYR A 1 14.52 16.07 3.23
CA TYR A 1 13.13 16.54 2.99
C TYR A 1 12.19 16.12 4.12
N ARG A 2 12.13 14.84 4.54
CA ARG A 2 11.44 14.46 5.80
C ARG A 2 12.24 14.80 7.06
N ASP A 3 13.57 14.57 7.04
CA ASP A 3 14.41 14.65 8.25
C ASP A 3 14.94 16.06 8.56
N GLY A 4 14.50 17.09 7.81
CA GLY A 4 15.16 18.41 7.83
C GLY A 4 16.62 18.33 7.35
N GLY A 5 17.27 19.45 7.08
CA GLY A 5 18.74 19.46 6.99
C GLY A 5 19.36 19.40 8.39
N GLU A 6 20.68 19.57 8.51
CA GLU A 6 21.42 19.61 9.80
C GLU A 6 20.91 20.65 10.83
N THR A 7 19.95 21.51 10.48
CA THR A 7 19.39 22.57 11.33
C THR A 7 17.87 22.71 11.30
N GLY A 8 17.12 21.82 10.64
CA GLY A 8 15.66 21.95 10.51
C GLY A 8 14.88 20.88 11.27
N GLN A 9 13.79 21.26 11.96
CA GLN A 9 12.78 20.29 12.43
C GLN A 9 12.23 19.52 11.22
N GLY A 10 12.24 18.19 11.29
CA GLY A 10 11.62 17.39 10.27
C GLY A 10 10.10 17.57 10.25
N ARG A 11 9.49 17.13 9.16
CA ARG A 11 8.09 17.44 8.83
C ARG A 11 7.31 16.16 8.60
N ASP A 12 6.03 16.24 8.93
CA ASP A 12 5.05 15.23 8.54
C ASP A 12 4.68 15.44 7.09
N VAL A 13 4.91 14.42 6.27
CA VAL A 13 4.69 14.46 4.83
C VAL A 13 3.59 13.48 4.47
N LEU A 14 2.57 13.96 3.77
CA LEU A 14 1.55 13.12 3.16
C LEU A 14 2.01 12.74 1.74
N PHE A 15 2.14 11.44 1.46
CA PHE A 15 2.65 10.92 0.20
C PHE A 15 1.57 10.12 -0.54
N PHE A 16 1.14 10.62 -1.70
CA PHE A 16 0.13 9.95 -2.51
C PHE A 16 0.79 9.15 -3.64
N VAL A 17 0.50 7.86 -3.72
CA VAL A 17 0.95 6.96 -4.78
C VAL A 17 -0.27 6.44 -5.54
N ASP A 18 -0.45 6.88 -6.77
CA ASP A 18 -1.51 6.38 -7.66
C ASP A 18 -0.89 5.95 -9.00
N ASN A 19 -0.72 4.66 -9.29
CA ASN A 19 -1.08 3.45 -8.54
C ASN A 19 0.15 2.59 -8.29
N ILE A 20 0.30 2.00 -7.10
CA ILE A 20 1.47 1.18 -6.76
C ILE A 20 1.58 -0.08 -7.65
N PHE A 21 0.46 -0.59 -8.17
CA PHE A 21 0.47 -1.69 -9.13
C PHE A 21 1.25 -1.35 -10.41
N ARG A 22 1.26 -0.08 -10.84
CA ARG A 22 2.01 0.35 -12.03
C ARG A 22 3.52 0.27 -11.83
N PHE A 23 3.99 0.42 -10.59
CA PHE A 23 5.39 0.17 -10.24
C PHE A 23 5.75 -1.30 -10.47
N THR A 24 4.93 -2.23 -9.97
CA THR A 24 5.09 -3.66 -10.18
C THR A 24 5.05 -4.04 -11.66
N GLN A 25 4.07 -3.53 -12.41
CA GLN A 25 3.94 -3.80 -13.84
C GLN A 25 5.16 -3.34 -14.63
N ALA A 26 5.64 -2.11 -14.40
CA ALA A 26 6.84 -1.61 -15.05
C ALA A 26 8.08 -2.48 -14.70
N GLY A 27 8.18 -2.93 -13.45
CA GLY A 27 9.22 -3.86 -13.02
C GLY A 27 9.16 -5.21 -13.76
N SER A 28 7.96 -5.75 -13.98
CA SER A 28 7.76 -6.98 -14.76
C SER A 28 8.16 -6.81 -16.22
N GLU A 29 7.77 -5.70 -16.86
CA GLU A 29 8.13 -5.39 -18.26
C GLU A 29 9.65 -5.25 -18.43
N VAL A 30 10.32 -4.53 -17.52
CA VAL A 30 11.78 -4.38 -17.55
C VAL A 30 12.49 -5.70 -17.25
N SER A 31 11.99 -6.49 -16.29
CA SER A 31 12.55 -7.80 -15.95
C SER A 31 12.52 -8.77 -17.14
N ALA A 32 11.42 -8.75 -17.91
CA ALA A 32 11.30 -9.54 -19.13
C ALA A 32 12.31 -9.10 -20.21
N LEU A 33 12.48 -7.79 -20.41
CA LEU A 33 13.47 -7.24 -21.34
C LEU A 33 14.92 -7.57 -20.94
N LEU A 34 15.20 -7.69 -19.65
CA LEU A 34 16.51 -8.10 -19.11
C LEU A 34 16.75 -9.62 -19.19
N GLY A 35 15.80 -10.40 -19.74
CA GLY A 35 15.92 -11.84 -19.88
C GLY A 35 15.87 -12.61 -18.57
N ARG A 36 15.32 -12.02 -17.50
CA ARG A 36 15.10 -12.72 -16.24
C ARG A 36 13.94 -13.70 -16.40
N MET A 37 14.06 -14.91 -15.84
CA MET A 37 12.96 -15.86 -15.83
C MET A 37 11.77 -15.30 -15.04
N PRO A 38 10.56 -15.30 -15.60
CA PRO A 38 9.36 -14.84 -14.90
C PRO A 38 9.00 -15.77 -13.74
N SER A 39 8.41 -15.19 -12.70
CA SER A 39 7.89 -15.89 -11.53
C SER A 39 6.39 -16.19 -11.71
N ALA A 40 5.69 -16.47 -10.60
CA ALA A 40 4.25 -16.68 -10.55
C ALA A 40 3.49 -15.60 -11.32
N VAL A 41 2.53 -16.02 -12.14
CA VAL A 41 1.61 -15.14 -12.90
C VAL A 41 2.34 -14.17 -13.87
N GLY A 42 3.64 -14.37 -14.12
CA GLY A 42 4.42 -13.56 -15.07
C GLY A 42 5.13 -12.36 -14.44
N TYR A 43 5.10 -12.20 -13.11
CA TYR A 43 5.80 -11.13 -12.41
C TYR A 43 7.31 -11.34 -12.36
N GLN A 44 8.05 -10.26 -12.08
CA GLN A 44 9.49 -10.36 -11.86
C GLN A 44 9.82 -11.22 -10.62
N PRO A 45 10.91 -12.03 -10.64
CA PRO A 45 11.32 -12.82 -9.48
C PRO A 45 11.77 -11.95 -8.29
N THR A 46 12.09 -10.69 -8.53
CA THR A 46 12.52 -9.70 -7.53
C THR A 46 11.38 -8.89 -6.92
N LEU A 47 10.11 -9.24 -7.21
CA LEU A 47 8.93 -8.45 -6.83
C LEU A 47 8.90 -8.13 -5.33
N ALA A 48 9.04 -9.14 -4.48
CA ALA A 48 8.99 -8.98 -3.03
C ALA A 48 10.11 -8.06 -2.51
N SER A 49 11.33 -8.23 -3.01
CA SER A 49 12.47 -7.41 -2.58
C SER A 49 12.37 -5.97 -3.08
N GLU A 50 11.93 -5.74 -4.31
CA GLU A 50 11.74 -4.40 -4.88
C GLU A 50 10.60 -3.66 -4.19
N MET A 51 9.49 -4.35 -3.92
CA MET A 51 8.36 -3.80 -3.16
C MET A 51 8.78 -3.46 -1.73
N GLY A 52 9.46 -4.37 -1.03
CA GLY A 52 9.95 -4.15 0.33
C GLY A 52 10.89 -2.94 0.41
N ALA A 53 11.88 -2.86 -0.51
CA ALA A 53 12.81 -1.73 -0.54
C ALA A 53 12.13 -0.38 -0.79
N MET A 54 11.02 -0.35 -1.52
CA MET A 54 10.22 0.86 -1.71
C MET A 54 9.39 1.18 -0.46
N GLN A 55 8.62 0.21 0.03
CA GLN A 55 7.67 0.40 1.13
C GLN A 55 8.37 0.71 2.45
N GLU A 56 9.50 0.07 2.76
CA GLU A 56 10.24 0.31 4.01
C GLU A 56 10.81 1.74 4.11
N ARG A 57 10.98 2.43 2.98
CA ARG A 57 11.37 3.85 2.99
C ARG A 57 10.22 4.77 3.42
N ILE A 58 8.99 4.33 3.20
CA ILE A 58 7.76 5.01 3.56
C ILE A 58 7.42 4.64 5.01
N THR A 59 8.14 5.25 5.94
CA THR A 59 7.96 5.01 7.37
C THR A 59 8.21 6.29 8.16
N SER A 60 7.75 6.26 9.41
CA SER A 60 7.98 7.33 10.37
C SER A 60 9.32 7.15 11.07
N THR A 61 10.12 8.20 11.15
CA THR A 61 11.39 8.23 11.90
C THR A 61 11.24 9.09 13.15
N LYS A 62 12.29 9.14 13.97
CA LYS A 62 12.33 10.06 15.13
C LYS A 62 12.32 11.53 14.73
N ASN A 63 12.69 11.85 13.50
CA ASN A 63 12.89 13.22 13.04
C ASN A 63 11.71 13.74 12.21
N GLY A 64 10.85 12.87 11.68
CA GLY A 64 9.66 13.24 10.93
C GLY A 64 8.89 12.02 10.45
N SER A 65 7.70 12.21 9.89
CA SER A 65 6.85 11.12 9.42
C SER A 65 6.55 11.19 7.92
N ILE A 66 6.32 10.02 7.33
CA ILE A 66 5.68 9.92 6.02
C ILE A 66 4.42 9.09 6.20
N THR A 67 3.27 9.70 6.00
CA THR A 67 1.99 8.99 5.87
C THR A 67 1.72 8.80 4.39
N SER A 68 1.62 7.55 3.92
CA SER A 68 1.30 7.30 2.51
C SER A 68 -0.13 6.84 2.31
N VAL A 69 -0.75 7.37 1.26
CA VAL A 69 -2.02 6.86 0.71
C VAL A 69 -1.72 6.28 -0.65
N GLN A 70 -1.89 4.96 -0.80
CA GLN A 70 -1.48 4.23 -1.99
C GLN A 70 -2.71 3.58 -2.62
N ALA A 71 -3.01 3.94 -3.87
CA ALA A 71 -4.00 3.23 -4.65
C ALA A 71 -3.39 1.90 -5.11
N VAL A 72 -4.08 0.81 -4.83
CA VAL A 72 -3.72 -0.55 -5.26
C VAL A 72 -4.77 -1.01 -6.25
N TYR A 73 -4.36 -1.25 -7.50
CA TYR A 73 -5.22 -1.87 -8.50
C TYR A 73 -5.17 -3.39 -8.33
N VAL A 74 -6.34 -4.01 -8.16
CA VAL A 74 -6.48 -5.47 -8.07
C VAL A 74 -6.88 -5.99 -9.45
N PRO A 75 -6.01 -6.73 -10.16
CA PRO A 75 -6.36 -7.27 -11.47
C PRO A 75 -7.47 -8.31 -11.33
N ALA A 76 -8.50 -8.21 -12.17
CA ALA A 76 -9.63 -9.13 -12.22
C ALA A 76 -10.36 -9.36 -10.86
N ASP A 77 -10.28 -8.39 -9.94
CA ASP A 77 -10.81 -8.50 -8.57
C ASP A 77 -10.23 -9.70 -7.77
N ASP A 78 -9.04 -10.22 -8.16
CA ASP A 78 -8.36 -11.34 -7.50
C ASP A 78 -7.31 -10.85 -6.47
N LEU A 79 -7.67 -10.92 -5.19
CA LEU A 79 -6.78 -10.57 -4.07
C LEU A 79 -5.63 -11.58 -3.85
N THR A 80 -5.68 -12.74 -4.51
CA THR A 80 -4.62 -13.76 -4.41
C THR A 80 -3.49 -13.54 -5.41
N ASP A 81 -3.61 -12.55 -6.30
CA ASP A 81 -2.54 -12.16 -7.19
C ASP A 81 -1.28 -11.74 -6.39
N PRO A 82 -0.07 -12.17 -6.79
CA PRO A 82 1.16 -11.86 -6.07
C PRO A 82 1.42 -10.36 -5.84
N ALA A 83 0.99 -9.47 -6.75
CA ALA A 83 1.23 -8.03 -6.63
C ALA A 83 0.46 -7.37 -5.47
N PRO A 84 -0.89 -7.47 -5.40
CA PRO A 84 -1.64 -6.98 -4.25
C PRO A 84 -1.29 -7.75 -2.97
N ALA A 85 -1.12 -9.08 -3.03
CA ALA A 85 -0.78 -9.88 -1.85
C ALA A 85 0.53 -9.41 -1.19
N THR A 86 1.57 -9.14 -1.97
CA THR A 86 2.85 -8.62 -1.46
C THR A 86 2.69 -7.19 -0.94
N THR A 87 1.90 -6.36 -1.61
CA THR A 87 1.68 -4.97 -1.19
C THR A 87 0.93 -4.90 0.15
N PHE A 88 -0.11 -5.72 0.33
CA PHE A 88 -0.91 -5.74 1.57
C PHE A 88 -0.08 -6.11 2.80
N ALA A 89 0.94 -6.95 2.65
CA ALA A 89 1.84 -7.29 3.76
C ALA A 89 2.62 -6.08 4.31
N HIS A 90 2.72 -4.99 3.55
CA HIS A 90 3.42 -3.77 3.94
C HIS A 90 2.49 -2.60 4.34
N LEU A 91 1.18 -2.76 4.23
CA LEU A 91 0.22 -1.69 4.56
C LEU A 91 -0.25 -1.79 6.01
N ASP A 92 -0.24 -0.67 6.74
CA ASP A 92 -0.77 -0.59 8.10
C ASP A 92 -2.30 -0.59 8.17
N ALA A 93 -2.96 -0.10 7.10
CA ALA A 93 -4.40 -0.09 6.96
C ALA A 93 -4.78 -0.34 5.50
N THR A 94 -5.86 -1.09 5.29
CA THR A 94 -6.42 -1.40 3.97
C THR A 94 -7.83 -0.85 3.89
N THR A 95 -8.12 -0.07 2.86
CA THR A 95 -9.47 0.41 2.55
C THR A 95 -9.89 -0.20 1.23
N VAL A 96 -10.84 -1.15 1.30
CA VAL A 96 -11.32 -1.87 0.12
C VAL A 96 -12.51 -1.10 -0.47
N LEU A 97 -12.48 -0.86 -1.78
CA LEU A 97 -13.55 -0.20 -2.51
C LEU A 97 -14.37 -1.24 -3.28
N SER A 98 -15.68 -1.31 -3.01
CA SER A 98 -16.56 -2.33 -3.57
C SER A 98 -17.48 -1.77 -4.66
N ARG A 99 -17.49 -2.43 -5.82
CA ARG A 99 -18.40 -2.10 -6.93
C ARG A 99 -19.87 -2.28 -6.52
N LYS A 100 -20.16 -3.27 -5.67
CA LYS A 100 -21.51 -3.54 -5.16
C LYS A 100 -22.02 -2.36 -4.34
N ILE A 101 -21.19 -1.79 -3.47
CA ILE A 101 -21.54 -0.63 -2.65
C ILE A 101 -21.75 0.61 -3.53
N ALA A 102 -20.85 0.83 -4.50
CA ALA A 102 -21.00 1.91 -5.47
C ALA A 102 -22.31 1.82 -6.28
N SER A 103 -22.73 0.60 -6.67
CA SER A 103 -24.00 0.40 -7.40
C SER A 103 -25.26 0.74 -6.60
N LEU A 104 -25.16 0.79 -5.27
CA LEU A 104 -26.23 1.24 -4.38
C LEU A 104 -26.27 2.77 -4.24
N GLY A 105 -25.35 3.51 -4.88
CA GLY A 105 -25.25 4.97 -4.79
C GLY A 105 -24.55 5.48 -3.53
N ILE A 106 -23.87 4.60 -2.78
CA ILE A 106 -23.16 4.96 -1.55
C ILE A 106 -21.74 5.43 -1.88
N TYR A 107 -21.39 6.65 -1.47
CA TYR A 107 -20.08 7.25 -1.69
C TYR A 107 -19.52 7.87 -0.39
N PRO A 108 -18.26 7.59 -0.03
CA PRO A 108 -17.30 6.73 -0.72
C PRO A 108 -17.70 5.24 -0.64
N ALA A 109 -17.39 4.47 -1.69
CA ALA A 109 -17.83 3.08 -1.82
C ALA A 109 -16.94 2.09 -1.02
N VAL A 110 -16.68 2.41 0.24
CA VAL A 110 -15.83 1.64 1.14
C VAL A 110 -16.59 0.41 1.64
N ASP A 111 -15.95 -0.75 1.56
CA ASP A 111 -16.44 -1.98 2.19
C ASP A 111 -15.99 -2.05 3.65
N PRO A 112 -16.89 -1.90 4.63
CA PRO A 112 -16.50 -1.86 6.04
C PRO A 112 -16.11 -3.23 6.60
N LEU A 113 -16.45 -4.33 5.92
CA LEU A 113 -16.12 -5.67 6.38
C LEU A 113 -14.75 -6.13 5.89
N ASP A 114 -14.42 -5.76 4.65
CA ASP A 114 -13.12 -6.11 4.04
C ASP A 114 -12.02 -5.09 4.33
N SER A 115 -12.38 -3.88 4.77
CA SER A 115 -11.41 -2.85 5.19
C SER A 115 -10.90 -3.13 6.60
N THR A 116 -9.59 -3.04 6.79
CA THR A 116 -8.96 -3.33 8.09
C THR A 116 -7.92 -2.28 8.44
N SER A 117 -7.60 -2.18 9.73
CA SER A 117 -6.55 -1.28 10.19
C SER A 117 -5.85 -1.89 11.40
N ARG A 118 -4.51 -1.87 11.39
CA ARG A 118 -3.71 -2.38 12.51
C ARG A 118 -3.89 -1.55 13.78
N ILE A 119 -4.27 -0.27 13.64
CA ILE A 119 -4.49 0.62 14.78
C ILE A 119 -5.91 0.52 15.36
N LEU A 120 -6.80 -0.31 14.77
CA LEU A 120 -8.14 -0.57 15.29
C LEU A 120 -8.06 -1.56 16.46
N ALA A 121 -7.44 -1.12 17.56
CA ALA A 121 -7.24 -1.90 18.77
C ALA A 121 -7.56 -1.04 20.01
N PRO A 122 -8.23 -1.57 21.05
CA PRO A 122 -8.66 -0.79 22.20
C PRO A 122 -7.53 -0.05 22.90
N GLU A 123 -6.32 -0.60 22.88
CA GLU A 123 -5.13 0.00 23.51
C GLU A 123 -4.65 1.27 22.78
N ILE A 124 -5.05 1.46 21.52
CA ILE A 124 -4.64 2.58 20.68
C ILE A 124 -5.78 3.61 20.55
N ILE A 125 -7.01 3.17 20.28
CA ILE A 125 -8.16 4.06 20.03
C ILE A 125 -9.10 4.24 21.23
N GLY A 126 -8.91 3.45 22.30
CA GLY A 126 -9.80 3.41 23.46
C GLY A 126 -10.99 2.47 23.28
N GLU A 127 -11.55 2.04 24.40
CA GLU A 127 -12.70 1.11 24.46
C GLU A 127 -13.97 1.66 23.81
N GLU A 128 -14.22 2.98 23.91
CA GLU A 128 -15.42 3.60 23.35
C GLU A 128 -15.44 3.58 21.81
N HIS A 129 -14.28 3.72 21.15
CA HIS A 129 -14.21 3.71 19.68
C HIS A 129 -14.12 2.29 19.12
N TYR A 130 -13.61 1.33 19.91
CA TYR A 130 -13.50 -0.06 19.47
C TYR A 130 -14.82 -0.83 19.51
N ASN A 131 -15.66 -0.58 20.51
CA ASN A 131 -16.95 -1.28 20.71
C ASN A 131 -18.11 -0.60 19.96
#